data_AF-A0A738EXT7-F1
#
_entry.id   AF-A0A738EXT7-F1
#
_cell.length_a   1.000
_cell.length_b   1.000
_cell.length_c   1.000
_cell.angle_alpha   90.00
_cell.angle_beta   90.00
_cell.angle_gamma   90.00
#
_symmetry.space_group_name_H-M   'P 1'
#
loop_
_entity.id
_entity.type
_entity.pdbx_description
1 polymer ?
#
loop_
_entity_poly.entity_id
_entity_poly.type
_entity_poly.pdbx_seq_one_letter_code
_entity_poly.pdbx_strand_id
1 'polypeptide(L)' 'MRALLTPEIAPRMGVVLFRPGAELMPLFMQGRVLLEPEPEQYSSFACGAVPAVSQPLADDPAVRDVFRN' A
#
# COMPACT_ATOMS: atom_id res chain seq x y z
N MET A 1 2.89 3.46 -5.55
CA MET A 1 3.19 3.68 -4.11
C MET A 1 2.12 2.97 -3.30
N ARG A 2 2.49 2.28 -2.21
CA ARG A 2 1.56 1.59 -1.30
C ARG A 2 1.72 2.17 0.09
N ALA A 3 0.66 2.15 0.89
CA ALA A 3 0.69 2.67 2.26
C ALA A 3 -0.14 1.77 3.19
N LEU A 4 0.35 1.61 4.42
CA LEU A 4 -0.42 1.07 5.54
C LEU A 4 -0.95 2.25 6.34
N LEU A 5 -2.26 2.34 6.50
CA LEU A 5 -2.89 3.42 7.24
C LEU A 5 -3.92 2.82 8.18
N THR A 6 -3.89 3.26 9.43
CA THR A 6 -4.95 2.92 10.38
C THR A 6 -6.19 3.77 10.07
N PRO A 7 -7.33 3.15 9.71
CA PRO A 7 -8.57 3.87 9.49
C PRO A 7 -9.16 4.37 10.81
N GLU A 8 -9.70 5.58 10.82
CA GLU A 8 -10.65 6.03 11.83
C GLU A 8 -12.07 5.78 11.31
N ILE A 9 -12.80 4.92 12.00
CA ILE A 9 -14.15 4.49 11.59
C ILE A 9 -15.17 5.37 12.32
N ALA A 10 -16.09 5.97 11.57
CA ALA A 10 -17.26 6.66 12.10
C ALA A 10 -18.52 5.85 11.75
N PRO A 11 -18.91 4.84 12.58
CA PRO A 11 -19.85 3.80 12.17
C PRO A 11 -21.25 4.34 11.83
N ARG A 12 -21.73 5.32 12.60
CA ARG A 12 -23.06 5.92 12.39
C ARG A 12 -23.19 6.70 11.08
N MET A 13 -22.06 7.17 10.55
CA MET A 13 -22.02 7.93 9.30
C MET A 13 -21.68 7.04 8.09
N GLY A 14 -21.28 5.79 8.32
CA GLY A 14 -20.83 4.90 7.26
C GLY A 14 -19.57 5.39 6.54
N VAL A 15 -18.72 6.16 7.23
CA VAL A 15 -17.48 6.71 6.66
C VAL A 15 -16.23 6.20 7.37
N VAL A 16 -15.14 6.12 6.62
CA VAL A 16 -13.80 5.79 7.08
C VAL A 16 -12.88 6.93 6.70
N LEU A 17 -12.10 7.42 7.66
CA LEU A 17 -11.14 8.50 7.48
C LEU A 17 -9.72 7.96 7.59
N PHE A 18 -8.84 8.42 6.71
CA PHE A 18 -7.41 8.13 6.77
C PHE A 18 -6.65 9.43 6.97
N ARG A 19 -5.57 9.39 7.76
CA ARG A 19 -4.63 10.51 7.96
C ARG A 19 -3.26 10.19 7.37
N PRO A 20 -3.11 10.26 6.03
CA PRO A 20 -1.88 9.86 5.34
C PRO A 20 -0.69 10.82 5.56
N GLY A 21 -0.94 12.08 5.96
CA GLY A 21 0.10 13.10 5.98
C GLY A 21 0.47 13.60 4.58
N ALA A 22 1.34 14.62 4.51
CA ALA A 22 1.65 15.30 3.25
C ALA A 22 2.33 14.38 2.21
N GLU A 23 3.21 13.49 2.66
CA GLU A 23 3.98 12.60 1.78
C GLU A 23 3.11 11.57 1.06
N LEU A 24 2.02 11.12 1.70
CA LEU A 24 1.12 10.10 1.15
C LEU A 24 -0.19 10.69 0.61
N MET A 25 -0.45 11.98 0.81
CA MET A 25 -1.62 12.65 0.25
C MET A 25 -1.77 12.46 -1.27
N PRO A 26 -0.68 12.49 -2.09
CA PRO A 26 -0.79 12.26 -3.52
C PRO A 26 -1.45 10.92 -3.90
N LEU A 27 -1.38 9.88 -3.05
CA LEU A 27 -2.02 8.57 -3.28
C LEU A 27 -3.55 8.70 -3.39
N PHE A 28 -4.14 9.65 -2.66
CA PHE A 28 -5.59 9.88 -2.62
C PHE A 28 -6.07 10.94 -3.62
N MET A 29 -5.15 11.69 -4.25
CA MET A 29 -5.48 12.72 -5.23
C MET A 29 -5.57 12.19 -6.66
N GLN A 30 -5.19 10.93 -6.89
CA GLN A 30 -5.16 10.28 -8.20
C GLN A 30 -6.49 9.61 -8.60
N GLY A 31 -7.55 9.80 -7.81
CA GLY A 31 -8.89 9.26 -8.07
C GLY A 31 -9.27 8.14 -7.10
N ARG A 32 -9.65 6.97 -7.62
CA ARG A 32 -10.06 5.82 -6.79
C ARG A 32 -8.84 5.10 -6.24
N VAL A 33 -8.92 4.68 -4.98
CA VAL A 33 -7.90 3.89 -4.29
C VAL A 33 -8.44 2.49 -4.01
N LEU A 34 -7.62 1.46 -4.22
CA LEU A 34 -7.90 0.09 -3.78
C LEU A 34 -7.53 -0.03 -2.29
N LEU A 35 -8.47 -0.51 -1.48
CA LEU A 35 -8.24 -0.84 -0.08
C LEU A 35 -8.27 -2.35 0.09
N GLU A 36 -7.29 -2.88 0.80
CA GLU A 36 -7.16 -4.29 1.16
C GLU A 36 -6.89 -4.41 2.66
N PRO A 37 -7.33 -5.50 3.32
CA PRO A 37 -6.85 -5.83 4.65
C PRO A 37 -5.31 -5.90 4.66
N GLU A 38 -4.71 -5.56 5.80
CA GLU A 38 -3.27 -5.67 5.98
C GLU A 38 -2.79 -7.12 5.73
N PRO A 39 -1.84 -7.34 4.81
CA PRO A 39 -1.20 -8.64 4.64
C PRO A 39 -0.34 -9.00 5.86
N GLU A 40 -0.30 -10.29 6.23
CA GLU A 40 0.49 -10.78 7.38
C GLU A 40 1.97 -10.39 7.29
N GLN A 41 2.54 -10.34 6.09
CA GLN A 41 3.95 -9.97 5.87
C GLN A 41 4.25 -8.52 6.29
N TYR A 42 3.22 -7.69 6.45
CA TYR A 42 3.35 -6.28 6.82
C TYR A 42 3.02 -6.01 8.28
N SER A 43 2.69 -7.03 9.08
CA SER A 43 2.24 -6.88 10.48
C SER A 43 3.25 -6.19 11.41
N SER A 44 4.53 -6.15 11.03
CA SER A 44 5.61 -5.51 11.78
C SER A 44 5.90 -4.08 11.30
N PHE A 45 5.29 -3.64 10.22
CA PHE A 45 5.54 -2.33 9.64
C PHE A 45 4.74 -1.27 10.38
N ALA A 46 5.32 -0.07 10.47
CA ALA A 46 4.60 1.08 10.99
C ALA A 46 3.57 1.58 9.96
N CYS A 47 2.57 2.32 10.46
CA CYS A 47 1.71 3.14 9.62
C CYS A 47 2.56 4.11 8.78
N GLY A 48 2.31 4.17 7.48
CA GLY A 48 3.06 4.98 6.53
C GLY A 48 3.28 4.31 5.19
N ALA A 49 4.27 4.79 4.44
CA ALA A 49 4.63 4.25 3.15
C ALA A 49 5.15 2.81 3.31
N VAL A 50 4.61 1.88 2.53
CA VAL A 50 5.19 0.54 2.42
C VAL A 50 6.41 0.65 1.52
N PRO A 51 7.60 0.21 1.97
CA PRO A 51 8.78 0.17 1.14
C PRO A 51 8.50 -0.52 -0.19
N ALA A 52 9.08 0.00 -1.27
CA ALA A 52 9.04 -0.71 -2.54
C ALA A 52 9.72 -2.07 -2.35
N VAL A 53 8.95 -3.14 -2.47
CA VAL A 53 9.49 -4.50 -2.44
C VAL A 53 10.32 -4.66 -3.70
N SER A 54 11.63 -4.87 -3.58
CA SER A 54 12.41 -5.41 -4.69
C SER A 54 11.88 -6.81 -4.96
N GLN A 55 11.63 -7.15 -6.23
CA GLN A 55 11.33 -8.51 -6.65
C GLN A 55 12.66 -9.13 -7.10
N PRO A 56 13.42 -9.82 -6.23
CA PRO A 56 14.78 -10.25 -6.57
C PRO A 56 14.77 -11.30 -7.69
N LEU A 57 13.67 -12.03 -7.86
CA LEU A 57 13.50 -12.97 -8.97
C LEU A 57 13.37 -12.26 -10.32
N ALA A 58 12.97 -10.99 -10.35
CA ALA A 58 12.96 -10.21 -11.59
C ALA A 58 14.39 -9.90 -12.07
N ASP A 59 15.38 -9.99 -11.18
CA ASP A 59 16.80 -9.81 -11.50
C ASP A 59 17.50 -11.13 -11.87
N ASP A 60 16.89 -12.29 -11.58
CA ASP A 60 17.45 -13.62 -11.90
C ASP A 60 17.34 -13.92 -13.41
N PRO A 61 18.45 -14.10 -14.14
CA PRO A 61 18.44 -14.38 -15.57
C PRO A 61 17.60 -15.60 -15.98
N ALA A 62 17.44 -16.60 -15.11
CA ALA A 62 16.72 -17.83 -15.40
C ALA A 62 15.20 -17.66 -15.44
N VAL A 63 14.66 -16.66 -14.73
CA VAL A 63 13.21 -16.44 -14.60
C VAL A 63 12.79 -15.00 -14.94
N ARG A 64 13.73 -14.13 -15.28
CA ARG A 64 13.49 -12.72 -15.62
C ARG A 64 12.44 -12.52 -16.71
N ASP A 65 12.36 -13.42 -17.68
CA ASP A 65 11.39 -13.31 -18.78
C ASP A 65 9.93 -13.50 -18.31
N VAL A 66 9.69 -14.18 -17.18
CA VAL A 66 8.35 -14.29 -16.56
C VAL A 66 7.86 -12.93 -16.03
N PHE A 67 8.77 -12.04 -15.68
CA PHE A 67 8.48 -10.73 -15.07
C PHE A 67 8.52 -9.58 -16.08
N ARG A 68 8.78 -9.85 -17.36
CA ARG A 68 8.67 -8.87 -18.45
C ARG A 68 7.24 -8.90 -19.00
N ASN A 69 6.43 -7.91 -18.60
CA ASN A 69 5.20 -7.58 -19.33
C ASN A 69 5.53 -6.94 -20.68
#